data_AF-A0A8J2QCE5-F1
#
_entry.id   AF-A0A8J2QCE5-F1
#
_cell.length_a   1.000
_cell.length_b   1.000
_cell.length_c   1.000
_cell.angle_alpha   90.00
_cell.angle_beta   90.00
_cell.angle_gamma   90.00
#
_symmetry.space_group_name_H-M   'P 1'
#
loop_
_entity.id
_entity.type
_entity.pdbx_description
1 polymer ?
#
loop_
_entity_poly.entity_id
_entity_poly.type
_entity_poly.pdbx_seq_one_letter_code
_entity_poly.pdbx_strand_id
1 'polypeptide(L)'
;MPPNVKYLDEAFQREVEKKTHVSFPQLKYPSLRDEGMRDPIQWLMGKAMDDGAEGLWRVHNGLYDLEEFIERHPGGAEWLELTKGTDITEAFECHHIGPLAEKMLKNYYVRDAKTPRNSPFTFKEDGFYRSLKRTVRDEIEKLPKNLPNHTDMIMDGLLVTCLVASALSCWATNYWLVMGSYIVASVSLGWAVIAAHNYLHRRTNWRMYIFNLSLWSYRDFRVSHALSHHLYPNTLMDLEVSGFEPLVYWNPTRNKPLWAYFAIVIEQLLFPFMFILNFIKRMSLIFLRKDFYTKHIRWHDGIGLLLPVWMYLASGSNLQTVMVNWIWINCTGSYIFYTIGANAAHHHPQIFKDGDEVNDLTPDWGMHELEAVMDRHEVNSSSFRVLIMFGHHALHHLFPALDHAVLEHLYPVFLQHCEKFKANFRYMSQVELFIGQIKQSVKTKPTLLSEKKCAF
;
A
#
# COMPACT_ATOMS: atom_id res chain seq x y z
N MET A 1 4.11 41.57 -2.37
CA MET A 1 3.27 40.39 -2.67
C MET A 1 3.06 39.66 -1.35
N PRO A 2 1.86 39.17 -1.02
CA PRO A 2 1.71 38.30 0.14
C PRO A 2 2.65 37.10 -0.06
N PRO A 3 3.39 36.65 0.98
CA PRO A 3 4.45 35.64 0.86
C PRO A 3 4.00 34.30 0.23
N ASN A 4 2.70 34.08 0.09
CA ASN A 4 2.07 32.82 -0.25
C ASN A 4 1.67 32.66 -1.73
N VAL A 5 1.68 33.72 -2.54
CA VAL A 5 1.27 33.64 -3.97
C VAL A 5 2.36 32.97 -4.82
N LYS A 6 3.64 33.22 -4.47
CA LYS A 6 4.79 32.75 -5.24
C LYS A 6 4.89 31.22 -5.31
N TYR A 7 4.70 30.53 -4.18
CA TYR A 7 4.74 29.06 -4.16
C TYR A 7 3.62 28.46 -5.01
N LEU A 8 2.40 28.99 -4.93
CA LEU A 8 1.28 28.49 -5.71
C LEU A 8 1.54 28.58 -7.22
N ASP A 9 2.07 29.71 -7.69
CA ASP A 9 2.40 29.88 -9.11
C ASP A 9 3.51 28.91 -9.55
N GLU A 10 4.56 28.73 -8.73
CA GLU A 10 5.62 27.75 -8.99
C GLU A 10 5.10 26.31 -9.01
N ALA A 11 4.24 25.94 -8.04
CA ALA A 11 3.65 24.61 -7.94
C ALA A 11 2.79 24.31 -9.17
N PHE A 12 1.94 25.25 -9.59
CA PHE A 12 1.12 25.10 -10.81
C PHE A 12 1.97 25.02 -12.07
N GLN A 13 3.08 25.75 -12.13
CA GLN A 13 4.01 25.64 -13.26
C GLN A 13 4.64 24.24 -13.31
N ARG A 14 5.15 23.72 -12.19
CA ARG A 14 5.74 22.37 -12.12
C ARG A 14 4.72 21.28 -12.48
N GLU A 15 3.49 21.42 -11.99
CA GLU A 15 2.37 20.52 -12.29
C GLU A 15 2.13 20.39 -13.81
N VAL A 16 2.14 21.53 -14.53
CA VAL A 16 1.95 21.56 -15.99
C VAL A 16 3.17 21.03 -16.73
N GLU A 17 4.38 21.39 -16.28
CA GLU A 17 5.61 21.02 -16.98
C GLU A 17 5.95 19.54 -16.85
N LYS A 18 5.53 18.87 -15.76
CA LYS A 18 5.80 17.44 -15.49
C LYS A 18 7.27 17.05 -15.70
N LYS A 19 8.20 17.94 -15.32
CA LYS A 19 9.66 17.68 -15.36
C LYS A 19 10.20 17.18 -14.04
N THR A 20 9.59 17.61 -12.94
CA THR A 20 9.97 17.30 -11.57
C THR A 20 8.74 16.93 -10.77
N HIS A 21 8.93 16.47 -9.53
CA HIS A 21 7.84 16.52 -8.56
C HIS A 21 7.42 17.96 -8.28
N VAL A 22 6.20 18.14 -7.77
CA VAL A 22 5.69 19.48 -7.48
C VAL A 22 6.21 19.94 -6.11
N SER A 23 6.05 19.10 -5.09
CA SER A 23 6.54 19.36 -3.73
C SER A 23 8.06 19.21 -3.60
N PHE A 24 8.67 18.32 -4.40
CA PHE A 24 10.10 17.98 -4.34
C PHE A 24 10.81 18.29 -5.67
N PRO A 25 11.02 19.57 -6.03
CA PRO A 25 11.54 19.97 -7.34
C PRO A 25 12.94 19.45 -7.68
N GLN A 26 13.70 18.96 -6.69
CA GLN A 26 14.99 18.29 -6.93
C GLN A 26 14.84 16.87 -7.50
N LEU A 27 13.65 16.28 -7.44
CA LEU A 27 13.35 14.97 -8.00
C LEU A 27 12.78 15.11 -9.40
N LYS A 28 13.17 14.21 -10.29
CA LYS A 28 12.60 14.17 -11.64
C LYS A 28 11.19 13.59 -11.62
N TYR A 29 10.37 13.99 -12.58
CA TYR A 29 9.04 13.40 -12.75
C TYR A 29 9.16 11.89 -13.04
N PRO A 30 8.37 11.02 -12.39
CA PRO A 30 8.57 9.58 -12.51
C PRO A 30 8.37 9.09 -13.94
N SER A 31 9.37 8.36 -14.46
CA SER A 31 9.30 7.79 -15.80
C SER A 31 8.14 6.81 -15.92
N LEU A 32 7.47 6.81 -17.07
CA LEU A 32 6.32 5.94 -17.39
C LEU A 32 5.08 6.12 -16.50
N ARG A 33 5.03 7.11 -15.58
CA ARG A 33 3.87 7.32 -14.70
C ARG A 33 2.56 7.52 -15.46
N ASP A 34 2.61 8.32 -16.51
CA ASP A 34 1.42 8.77 -17.23
C ASP A 34 1.09 7.92 -18.46
N GLU A 35 1.91 6.90 -18.74
CA GLU A 35 1.81 6.04 -19.92
C GLU A 35 1.08 4.73 -19.63
N GLY A 36 0.80 3.97 -20.69
CA GLY A 36 0.37 2.57 -20.61
C GLY A 36 -0.83 2.31 -19.70
N MET A 37 -0.79 1.20 -18.95
CA MET A 37 -1.88 0.77 -18.08
C MET A 37 -1.67 1.13 -16.61
N ARG A 38 -0.57 1.81 -16.25
CA ARG A 38 -0.18 2.08 -14.85
C ARG A 38 -0.19 0.81 -14.01
N ASP A 39 0.48 -0.24 -14.52
CA ASP A 39 0.60 -1.52 -13.83
C ASP A 39 1.88 -1.60 -12.99
N PRO A 40 1.92 -2.45 -11.95
CA PRO A 40 3.10 -2.71 -11.14
C PRO A 40 4.41 -2.91 -11.90
N ILE A 41 4.41 -3.65 -12.99
CA ILE A 41 5.64 -3.93 -13.74
C ILE A 41 6.09 -2.68 -14.50
N GLN A 42 5.16 -1.88 -15.05
CA GLN A 42 5.48 -0.58 -15.62
C GLN A 42 6.10 0.38 -14.58
N TRP A 43 5.57 0.38 -13.36
CA TRP A 43 6.12 1.19 -12.27
C TRP A 43 7.56 0.78 -11.90
N LEU A 44 7.83 -0.53 -11.80
CA LEU A 44 9.19 -1.05 -11.57
C LEU A 44 10.14 -0.70 -12.72
N MET A 45 9.68 -0.76 -13.98
CA MET A 45 10.46 -0.32 -15.14
C MET A 45 10.81 1.17 -15.06
N GLY A 46 9.84 2.01 -14.69
CA GLY A 46 10.04 3.44 -14.47
C GLY A 46 11.09 3.69 -13.38
N LYS A 47 10.97 3.02 -12.22
CA LYS A 47 12.00 3.08 -11.16
C LYS A 47 13.37 2.65 -11.64
N ALA A 48 13.47 1.56 -12.40
CA ALA A 48 14.76 1.10 -12.91
C ALA A 48 15.44 2.11 -13.86
N MET A 49 14.65 2.87 -14.64
CA MET A 49 15.15 3.99 -15.46
C MET A 49 15.62 5.17 -14.59
N ASP A 50 15.10 5.26 -13.38
CA ASP A 50 15.17 6.47 -12.56
C ASP A 50 16.19 6.43 -11.43
N ASP A 51 16.41 5.24 -10.88
CA ASP A 51 17.09 5.05 -9.61
C ASP A 51 18.61 4.98 -9.74
N GLY A 52 19.15 4.86 -10.95
CA GLY A 52 20.59 4.76 -11.19
C GLY A 52 21.22 3.52 -10.55
N ALA A 53 20.46 2.43 -10.43
CA ALA A 53 20.94 1.18 -9.84
C ALA A 53 21.72 0.29 -10.83
N GLU A 54 21.81 0.69 -12.11
CA GLU A 54 22.67 0.08 -13.13
C GLU A 54 22.43 -1.45 -13.32
N GLY A 55 21.19 -1.91 -13.15
CA GLY A 55 20.82 -3.33 -13.24
C GLY A 55 21.13 -4.16 -11.99
N LEU A 56 21.71 -3.54 -10.96
CA LEU A 56 21.96 -4.09 -9.63
C LEU A 56 20.89 -3.62 -8.64
N TRP A 57 21.04 -3.96 -7.35
CA TRP A 57 20.22 -3.39 -6.28
C TRP A 57 20.97 -2.23 -5.64
N ARG A 58 20.33 -1.07 -5.55
CA ARG A 58 20.91 0.10 -4.87
C ARG A 58 20.37 0.20 -3.45
N VAL A 59 21.27 0.34 -2.48
CA VAL A 59 20.96 0.67 -1.07
C VAL A 59 21.85 1.84 -0.66
N HIS A 60 21.24 2.96 -0.31
CA HIS A 60 21.88 4.26 -0.14
C HIS A 60 22.69 4.63 -1.41
N ASN A 61 23.99 4.83 -1.26
CA ASN A 61 24.89 5.08 -2.39
C ASN A 61 25.59 3.82 -2.91
N GLY A 62 25.42 2.67 -2.28
CA GLY A 62 26.06 1.42 -2.70
C GLY A 62 25.22 0.67 -3.74
N LEU A 63 25.90 0.04 -4.70
CA LEU A 63 25.35 -0.96 -5.61
C LEU A 63 25.78 -2.36 -5.17
N TYR A 64 24.82 -3.27 -5.14
CA TYR A 64 25.00 -4.62 -4.62
C TYR A 64 24.54 -5.66 -5.63
N ASP A 65 25.33 -6.73 -5.80
CA ASP A 65 24.92 -7.90 -6.58
C ASP A 65 24.32 -8.96 -5.65
N LEU A 66 22.99 -9.04 -5.63
CA LEU A 66 22.25 -9.96 -4.77
C LEU A 66 21.81 -11.22 -5.52
N GLU A 67 22.23 -11.45 -6.76
CA GLU A 67 21.71 -12.54 -7.62
C GLU A 67 21.80 -13.91 -6.92
N GLU A 68 22.97 -14.25 -6.38
CA GLU A 68 23.19 -15.52 -5.67
C GLU A 68 22.48 -15.60 -4.31
N PHE A 69 22.03 -14.45 -3.78
CA PHE A 69 21.35 -14.35 -2.49
C PHE A 69 19.84 -14.45 -2.59
N ILE A 70 19.24 -14.25 -3.78
CA ILE A 70 17.78 -14.21 -4.00
C ILE A 70 17.07 -15.38 -3.30
N GLU A 71 17.46 -16.61 -3.63
CA GLU A 71 16.83 -17.83 -3.09
C GLU A 71 17.09 -18.06 -1.59
N ARG A 72 18.09 -17.39 -1.03
CA ARG A 72 18.48 -17.50 0.39
C ARG A 72 17.91 -16.37 1.25
N HIS A 73 17.26 -15.38 0.64
CA HIS A 73 16.74 -14.23 1.34
C HIS A 73 15.67 -14.65 2.36
N PRO A 74 15.85 -14.40 3.68
CA PRO A 74 14.90 -14.86 4.70
C PRO A 74 13.48 -14.31 4.54
N GLY A 75 13.33 -13.13 3.93
CA GLY A 75 12.02 -12.53 3.62
C GLY A 75 11.31 -13.16 2.41
N GLY A 76 12.02 -13.94 1.60
CA GLY A 76 11.54 -14.55 0.36
C GLY A 76 12.19 -13.95 -0.89
N ALA A 77 12.40 -14.79 -1.92
CA ALA A 77 13.06 -14.42 -3.18
C ALA A 77 12.35 -13.30 -3.95
N GLU A 78 11.01 -13.31 -3.93
CA GLU A 78 10.18 -12.43 -4.75
C GLU A 78 10.49 -10.93 -4.59
N TRP A 79 10.84 -10.48 -3.39
CA TRP A 79 11.19 -9.08 -3.15
C TRP A 79 12.40 -8.64 -3.99
N LEU A 80 13.44 -9.48 -4.07
CA LEU A 80 14.64 -9.19 -4.83
C LEU A 80 14.43 -9.43 -6.34
N GLU A 81 13.63 -10.44 -6.71
CA GLU A 81 13.22 -10.65 -8.10
C GLU A 81 12.50 -9.43 -8.69
N LEU A 82 11.55 -8.85 -7.95
CA LEU A 82 10.75 -7.71 -8.41
C LEU A 82 11.59 -6.43 -8.52
N THR A 83 12.54 -6.24 -7.61
CA THR A 83 13.25 -4.96 -7.44
C THR A 83 14.62 -4.91 -8.09
N LYS A 84 15.01 -5.95 -8.83
CA LYS A 84 16.28 -5.96 -9.57
C LYS A 84 16.38 -4.75 -10.49
N GLY A 85 17.47 -3.99 -10.38
CA GLY A 85 17.68 -2.77 -11.14
C GLY A 85 17.06 -1.51 -10.55
N THR A 86 16.59 -1.53 -9.29
CA THR A 86 15.98 -0.37 -8.61
C THR A 86 16.75 0.05 -7.34
N ASP A 87 16.48 1.26 -6.85
CA ASP A 87 16.86 1.71 -5.51
C ASP A 87 15.83 1.20 -4.51
N ILE A 88 16.31 0.34 -3.61
CA ILE A 88 15.53 -0.35 -2.59
C ILE A 88 15.85 0.16 -1.18
N THR A 89 16.41 1.36 -1.04
CA THR A 89 16.84 1.90 0.26
C THR A 89 15.69 2.00 1.25
N GLU A 90 14.58 2.61 0.88
CA GLU A 90 13.42 2.75 1.78
C GLU A 90 12.90 1.36 2.19
N ALA A 91 12.78 0.43 1.24
CA ALA A 91 12.35 -0.95 1.49
C ALA A 91 13.31 -1.67 2.45
N PHE A 92 14.62 -1.52 2.22
CA PHE A 92 15.67 -2.10 3.05
C PHE A 92 15.58 -1.57 4.47
N GLU A 93 15.43 -0.26 4.64
CA GLU A 93 15.38 0.39 5.94
C GLU A 93 14.13 0.00 6.73
N CYS A 94 12.94 -0.05 6.10
CA CYS A 94 11.70 -0.33 6.82
C CYS A 94 11.40 -1.80 7.10
N HIS A 95 11.95 -2.73 6.31
CA HIS A 95 11.73 -4.16 6.51
C HIS A 95 12.83 -4.83 7.35
N HIS A 96 14.04 -4.24 7.46
CA HIS A 96 15.13 -4.82 8.24
C HIS A 96 15.41 -4.04 9.53
N ILE A 97 14.71 -4.41 10.62
CA ILE A 97 14.82 -3.74 11.92
C ILE A 97 16.19 -4.02 12.60
N GLY A 98 16.72 -5.23 12.46
CA GLY A 98 17.98 -5.66 13.08
C GLY A 98 19.24 -5.38 12.26
N PRO A 99 20.43 -5.37 12.88
CA PRO A 99 21.70 -5.02 12.20
C PRO A 99 22.26 -6.14 11.31
N LEU A 100 21.66 -7.33 11.32
CA LEU A 100 22.15 -8.50 10.57
C LEU A 100 22.12 -8.25 9.06
N ALA A 101 21.06 -7.62 8.55
CA ALA A 101 20.91 -7.33 7.13
C ALA A 101 22.03 -6.39 6.63
N GLU A 102 22.31 -5.31 7.37
CA GLU A 102 23.40 -4.37 7.05
C GLU A 102 24.78 -5.05 7.05
N LYS A 103 25.01 -5.97 7.99
CA LYS A 103 26.27 -6.75 8.03
C LYS A 103 26.39 -7.69 6.84
N MET A 104 25.31 -8.39 6.50
CA MET A 104 25.27 -9.32 5.36
C MET A 104 25.41 -8.61 4.02
N LEU A 105 24.78 -7.44 3.87
CA LEU A 105 24.75 -6.66 2.63
C LEU A 105 26.15 -6.30 2.15
N LYS A 106 27.11 -6.06 3.06
CA LYS A 106 28.51 -5.74 2.75
C LYS A 106 29.21 -6.80 1.90
N ASN A 107 28.81 -8.07 2.02
CA ASN A 107 29.43 -9.17 1.26
C ASN A 107 29.07 -9.13 -0.24
N TYR A 108 28.04 -8.37 -0.60
CA TYR A 108 27.53 -8.25 -1.97
C TYR A 108 27.84 -6.89 -2.60
N TYR A 109 28.60 -6.04 -1.91
CA TYR A 109 28.94 -4.70 -2.38
C TYR A 109 29.84 -4.77 -3.61
N VAL A 110 29.47 -4.03 -4.66
CA VAL A 110 30.24 -3.94 -5.90
C VAL A 110 31.01 -2.62 -5.95
N ARG A 111 30.30 -1.49 -5.81
CA ARG A 111 30.83 -0.12 -5.84
C ARG A 111 29.73 0.89 -5.51
N ASP A 112 30.09 2.17 -5.41
CA ASP A 112 29.12 3.25 -5.29
C ASP A 112 28.44 3.58 -6.64
N ALA A 113 27.20 4.05 -6.55
CA ALA A 113 26.42 4.58 -7.66
C ALA A 113 27.01 5.92 -8.12
N LYS A 114 27.00 6.16 -9.44
CA LYS A 114 27.57 7.37 -10.03
C LYS A 114 26.65 8.59 -9.94
N THR A 115 25.35 8.36 -9.79
CA THR A 115 24.33 9.41 -9.75
C THR A 115 23.76 9.55 -8.33
N PRO A 116 23.26 10.74 -7.96
CA PRO A 116 22.46 10.91 -6.75
C PRO A 116 21.26 9.97 -6.72
N ARG A 117 20.71 9.73 -5.53
CA ARG A 117 19.46 8.97 -5.35
C ARG A 117 18.28 9.76 -5.90
N ASN A 118 17.30 9.08 -6.47
CA ASN A 118 16.02 9.68 -6.87
C ASN A 118 14.95 9.47 -5.78
N SER A 119 15.26 9.95 -4.57
CA SER A 119 14.36 9.91 -3.41
C SER A 119 14.59 11.18 -2.59
N PRO A 120 13.54 11.82 -2.04
CA PRO A 120 13.72 12.98 -1.18
C PRO A 120 14.19 12.57 0.22
N PHE A 121 14.11 11.30 0.57
CA PHE A 121 14.17 10.88 1.97
C PHE A 121 15.58 10.63 2.47
N THR A 122 15.80 11.03 3.72
CA THR A 122 17.03 10.76 4.46
C THR A 122 16.81 9.74 5.57
N PHE A 123 17.88 9.00 5.87
CA PHE A 123 17.95 8.02 6.95
C PHE A 123 19.16 8.34 7.85
N LYS A 124 19.20 9.57 8.38
CA LYS A 124 20.30 10.00 9.27
C LYS A 124 20.28 9.16 10.54
N GLU A 125 21.45 8.76 11.03
CA GLU A 125 21.55 7.88 12.21
C GLU A 125 20.91 8.49 13.46
N ASP A 126 20.99 9.81 13.63
CA ASP A 126 20.36 10.59 14.69
C ASP A 126 18.98 11.16 14.31
N GLY A 127 18.53 10.90 13.08
CA GLY A 127 17.20 11.27 12.58
C GLY A 127 16.07 10.48 13.24
N PHE A 128 14.83 10.91 13.00
CA PHE A 128 13.63 10.34 13.61
C PHE A 128 13.55 8.84 13.36
N TYR A 129 13.60 8.42 12.09
CA TYR A 129 13.34 7.01 11.76
C TYR A 129 14.40 6.05 12.31
N ARG A 130 15.69 6.29 12.02
CA ARG A 130 16.77 5.38 12.45
C ARG A 130 16.89 5.29 13.96
N SER A 131 16.65 6.40 14.67
CA SER A 131 16.64 6.36 16.14
C SER A 131 15.41 5.65 16.71
N LEU A 132 14.22 5.79 16.12
CA LEU A 132 13.03 5.02 16.51
C LEU A 132 13.23 3.52 16.25
N LYS A 133 13.74 3.17 15.07
CA LYS A 133 14.01 1.78 14.64
C LYS A 133 14.92 1.04 15.63
N ARG A 134 15.96 1.70 16.17
CA ARG A 134 16.82 1.11 17.22
C ARG A 134 16.04 0.85 18.51
N THR A 135 15.23 1.80 18.95
CA THR A 135 14.45 1.62 20.18
C THR A 135 13.38 0.54 20.02
N VAL A 136 12.68 0.52 18.87
CA VAL A 136 11.70 -0.52 18.53
C VAL A 136 12.34 -1.90 18.52
N ARG A 137 13.54 -2.05 17.95
CA ARG A 137 14.29 -3.31 18.01
C ARG A 137 14.46 -3.81 19.44
N ASP A 138 14.83 -2.92 20.35
CA ASP A 138 15.06 -3.30 21.74
C ASP A 138 13.74 -3.63 22.48
N GLU A 139 12.62 -2.99 22.08
CA GLU A 139 11.28 -3.31 22.61
C GLU A 139 10.74 -4.65 22.10
N ILE A 140 10.87 -4.96 20.81
CA ILE A 140 10.34 -6.22 20.25
C ILE A 140 11.01 -7.46 20.84
N GLU A 141 12.26 -7.37 21.30
CA GLU A 141 12.96 -8.47 21.96
C GLU A 141 12.34 -8.86 23.31
N LYS A 142 11.63 -7.92 23.95
CA LYS A 142 10.96 -8.12 25.24
C LYS A 142 9.57 -8.75 25.10
N LEU A 143 9.01 -8.72 23.89
CA LEU A 143 7.62 -9.12 23.66
C LEU A 143 7.47 -10.65 23.54
N PRO A 144 6.31 -11.20 23.94
CA PRO A 144 6.01 -12.61 23.72
C PRO A 144 5.99 -12.96 22.23
N LYS A 145 6.71 -14.02 21.83
CA LYS A 145 6.79 -14.45 20.43
C LYS A 145 5.47 -14.97 19.84
N ASN A 146 4.50 -15.29 20.70
CA ASN A 146 3.19 -15.83 20.33
C ASN A 146 2.11 -14.76 20.13
N LEU A 147 2.42 -13.46 20.22
CA LEU A 147 1.46 -12.38 19.95
C LEU A 147 0.76 -12.55 18.58
N PRO A 148 1.46 -12.90 17.47
CA PRO A 148 0.82 -13.07 16.16
C PRO A 148 -0.20 -14.23 16.09
N ASN A 149 -0.28 -15.11 17.10
CA ASN A 149 -1.27 -16.19 17.09
C ASN A 149 -2.70 -15.63 17.07
N HIS A 150 -2.94 -14.47 17.68
CA HIS A 150 -4.27 -13.88 17.72
C HIS A 150 -4.71 -13.37 16.33
N THR A 151 -3.80 -12.68 15.62
CA THR A 151 -4.05 -12.19 14.25
C THR A 151 -4.15 -13.35 13.25
N ASP A 152 -3.38 -14.42 13.45
CA ASP A 152 -3.50 -15.68 12.72
C ASP A 152 -4.91 -16.29 12.87
N MET A 153 -5.44 -16.36 14.09
CA MET A 153 -6.80 -16.88 14.35
C MET A 153 -7.89 -16.04 13.69
N ILE A 154 -7.75 -14.71 13.69
CA ILE A 154 -8.71 -13.82 13.02
C ILE A 154 -8.70 -14.07 11.51
N MET A 155 -7.50 -14.13 10.91
CA MET A 155 -7.34 -14.38 9.48
C MET A 155 -7.94 -15.73 9.06
N ASP A 156 -7.63 -16.78 9.82
CA ASP A 156 -8.14 -18.14 9.55
C ASP A 156 -9.66 -18.20 9.75
N GLY A 157 -10.19 -17.51 10.77
CA GLY A 157 -11.62 -17.38 11.02
C GLY A 157 -12.36 -16.68 9.88
N LEU A 158 -11.79 -15.61 9.32
CA LEU A 158 -12.36 -14.91 8.16
C LEU A 158 -12.37 -15.82 6.91
N LEU A 159 -11.30 -16.57 6.66
CA LEU A 159 -11.24 -17.53 5.57
C LEU A 159 -12.29 -18.64 5.73
N VAL A 160 -12.35 -19.28 6.89
CA VAL A 160 -13.33 -20.36 7.16
C VAL A 160 -14.76 -19.83 7.03
N THR A 161 -15.04 -18.64 7.56
CA THR A 161 -16.36 -18.00 7.43
C THR A 161 -16.71 -17.75 5.96
N CYS A 162 -15.77 -17.24 5.17
CA CYS A 162 -15.95 -17.04 3.73
C CYS A 162 -16.29 -18.36 3.01
N LEU A 163 -15.53 -19.43 3.26
CA LEU A 163 -15.72 -20.73 2.63
C LEU A 163 -17.07 -21.37 3.00
N VAL A 164 -17.45 -21.35 4.27
CA VAL A 164 -18.73 -21.93 4.72
C VAL A 164 -19.90 -21.13 4.17
N ALA A 165 -19.86 -19.80 4.29
CA ALA A 165 -20.94 -18.94 3.84
C ALA A 165 -21.09 -18.93 2.31
N SER A 166 -19.99 -19.02 1.55
CA SER A 166 -20.05 -19.07 0.09
C SER A 166 -20.71 -20.36 -0.40
N ALA A 167 -20.36 -21.50 0.19
CA ALA A 167 -20.99 -22.79 -0.13
C ALA A 167 -22.47 -22.80 0.28
N LEU A 168 -22.80 -22.27 1.46
CA LEU A 168 -24.18 -22.16 1.93
C LEU A 168 -25.04 -21.26 1.03
N SER A 169 -24.46 -20.18 0.48
CA SER A 169 -25.16 -19.30 -0.47
C SER A 169 -25.60 -20.03 -1.75
N CYS A 170 -24.89 -21.10 -2.14
CA CYS A 170 -25.22 -21.90 -3.32
C CYS A 170 -26.12 -23.10 -2.97
N TRP A 171 -25.95 -23.71 -1.80
CA TRP A 171 -26.69 -24.90 -1.38
C TRP A 171 -28.13 -24.57 -0.96
N ALA A 172 -28.32 -23.43 -0.28
CA ALA A 172 -29.61 -23.06 0.25
C ALA A 172 -30.63 -22.73 -0.85
N THR A 173 -31.90 -23.06 -0.60
CA THR A 173 -33.04 -22.72 -1.48
C THR A 173 -33.92 -21.62 -0.90
N ASN A 174 -33.86 -21.39 0.42
CA ASN A 174 -34.57 -20.29 1.07
C ASN A 174 -33.89 -18.96 0.71
N TYR A 175 -34.65 -18.02 0.14
CA TYR A 175 -34.15 -16.72 -0.31
C TYR A 175 -33.36 -15.96 0.77
N TRP A 176 -33.88 -15.87 1.99
CA TRP A 176 -33.23 -15.12 3.06
C TRP A 176 -31.93 -15.78 3.53
N LEU A 177 -31.88 -17.12 3.55
CA LEU A 177 -30.65 -17.85 3.86
C LEU A 177 -29.60 -17.67 2.75
N VAL A 178 -30.00 -17.71 1.49
CA VAL A 178 -29.12 -17.42 0.35
C VAL A 178 -28.54 -16.02 0.48
N MET A 179 -29.40 -15.00 0.64
CA MET A 179 -28.98 -13.61 0.74
C MET A 179 -28.10 -13.34 1.97
N GLY A 180 -28.47 -13.89 3.14
CA GLY A 180 -27.68 -13.77 4.36
C GLY A 180 -26.29 -14.39 4.21
N SER A 181 -26.22 -15.61 3.68
CA SER A 181 -24.94 -16.31 3.47
C SER A 181 -24.07 -15.63 2.42
N TYR A 182 -24.68 -15.12 1.35
CA TYR A 182 -24.03 -14.31 0.35
C TYR A 182 -23.36 -13.05 0.94
N ILE A 183 -24.09 -12.29 1.77
CA ILE A 183 -23.55 -11.09 2.43
C ILE A 183 -22.39 -11.47 3.35
N VAL A 184 -22.55 -12.50 4.18
CA VAL A 184 -21.49 -12.98 5.09
C VAL A 184 -20.26 -13.44 4.31
N ALA A 185 -20.43 -14.16 3.20
CA ALA A 185 -19.32 -14.59 2.34
C ALA A 185 -18.58 -13.39 1.73
N SER A 186 -19.32 -12.38 1.28
CA SER A 186 -18.78 -11.17 0.65
C SER A 186 -18.01 -10.29 1.63
N VAL A 187 -18.57 -10.06 2.82
CA VAL A 187 -17.92 -9.31 3.91
C VAL A 187 -16.67 -10.04 4.37
N SER A 188 -16.76 -11.36 4.57
CA SER A 188 -15.62 -12.16 5.00
C SER A 188 -14.52 -12.21 3.94
N LEU A 189 -14.85 -12.26 2.65
CA LEU A 189 -13.87 -12.15 1.56
C LEU A 189 -13.19 -10.78 1.59
N GLY A 190 -13.95 -9.68 1.59
CA GLY A 190 -13.39 -8.33 1.63
C GLY A 190 -12.47 -8.11 2.83
N TRP A 191 -12.91 -8.51 4.02
CA TRP A 191 -12.10 -8.44 5.24
C TRP A 191 -10.91 -9.39 5.26
N ALA A 192 -11.02 -10.59 4.70
CA ALA A 192 -9.87 -11.50 4.57
C ALA A 192 -8.81 -10.90 3.64
N VAL A 193 -9.21 -10.22 2.57
CA VAL A 193 -8.27 -9.56 1.65
C VAL A 193 -7.56 -8.38 2.33
N ILE A 194 -8.27 -7.60 3.16
CA ILE A 194 -7.65 -6.54 3.98
C ILE A 194 -6.73 -7.15 5.05
N ALA A 195 -7.15 -8.20 5.74
CA ALA A 195 -6.34 -8.85 6.76
C ALA A 195 -5.10 -9.54 6.16
N ALA A 196 -5.19 -10.06 4.92
CA ALA A 196 -4.06 -10.64 4.20
C ALA A 196 -2.90 -9.64 4.06
N HIS A 197 -3.18 -8.33 3.98
CA HIS A 197 -2.16 -7.28 3.84
C HIS A 197 -1.11 -7.32 4.96
N ASN A 198 -1.50 -7.61 6.20
CA ASN A 198 -0.56 -7.84 7.31
C ASN A 198 0.49 -8.93 7.00
N TYR A 199 0.09 -9.95 6.24
CA TYR A 199 0.93 -11.09 5.89
C TYR A 199 1.75 -10.86 4.62
N LEU A 200 1.31 -9.95 3.75
CA LEU A 200 2.00 -9.62 2.50
C LEU A 200 3.37 -9.00 2.74
N HIS A 201 3.51 -8.16 3.77
CA HIS A 201 4.76 -7.49 4.18
C HIS A 201 5.73 -8.38 4.96
N ARG A 202 5.22 -9.48 5.52
CA ARG A 202 6.00 -10.43 6.33
C ARG A 202 6.76 -11.42 5.44
N ARG A 203 7.63 -12.22 6.07
CA ARG A 203 8.23 -13.41 5.42
C ARG A 203 7.15 -14.24 4.73
N THR A 204 7.47 -14.78 3.56
CA THR A 204 6.58 -15.66 2.79
C THR A 204 5.88 -16.67 3.70
N ASN A 205 4.56 -16.63 3.65
CA ASN A 205 3.65 -17.45 4.44
C ASN A 205 2.40 -17.72 3.61
N TRP A 206 1.63 -18.75 3.96
CA TRP A 206 0.49 -19.15 3.13
C TRP A 206 -0.70 -18.18 3.22
N ARG A 207 -0.85 -17.44 4.32
CA ARG A 207 -1.98 -16.50 4.53
C ARG A 207 -1.95 -15.32 3.58
N MET A 208 -0.76 -14.92 3.12
CA MET A 208 -0.64 -13.89 2.07
C MET A 208 -1.37 -14.30 0.78
N TYR A 209 -1.44 -15.60 0.46
CA TYR A 209 -2.11 -16.09 -0.75
C TYR A 209 -3.64 -15.98 -0.68
N ILE A 210 -4.21 -15.81 0.52
CA ILE A 210 -5.67 -15.59 0.68
C ILE A 210 -6.11 -14.32 -0.04
N PHE A 211 -5.22 -13.33 -0.17
CA PHE A 211 -5.45 -12.14 -0.99
C PHE A 211 -5.93 -12.50 -2.40
N ASN A 212 -5.38 -13.55 -3.02
CA ASN A 212 -5.71 -13.94 -4.39
C ASN A 212 -7.10 -14.55 -4.56
N LEU A 213 -7.82 -14.89 -3.47
CA LEU A 213 -9.24 -15.27 -3.56
C LEU A 213 -10.11 -14.13 -4.12
N SER A 214 -9.61 -12.89 -4.06
CA SER A 214 -10.22 -11.69 -4.66
C SER A 214 -10.05 -11.57 -6.18
N LEU A 215 -9.43 -12.54 -6.86
CA LEU A 215 -8.94 -12.41 -8.25
C LEU A 215 -7.80 -11.39 -8.44
N TRP A 216 -7.41 -10.63 -7.43
CA TRP A 216 -6.27 -9.72 -7.53
C TRP A 216 -4.97 -10.38 -7.07
N SER A 217 -3.87 -10.13 -7.78
CA SER A 217 -2.57 -10.74 -7.47
C SER A 217 -1.91 -10.04 -6.29
N TYR A 218 -1.65 -10.78 -5.20
CA TYR A 218 -0.87 -10.28 -4.06
C TYR A 218 0.51 -9.77 -4.50
N ARG A 219 1.09 -10.35 -5.56
CA ARG A 219 2.41 -9.95 -6.09
C ARG A 219 2.34 -8.57 -6.75
N ASP A 220 1.24 -8.27 -7.43
CA ASP A 220 0.96 -6.93 -7.95
C ASP A 220 0.70 -5.94 -6.81
N PHE A 221 -0.06 -6.37 -5.80
CA PHE A 221 -0.32 -5.57 -4.61
C PHE A 221 0.94 -5.28 -3.78
N ARG A 222 1.92 -6.20 -3.72
CA ARG A 222 3.24 -5.93 -3.12
C ARG A 222 3.94 -4.75 -3.77
N VAL A 223 3.82 -4.62 -5.09
CA VAL A 223 4.44 -3.49 -5.78
C VAL A 223 3.64 -2.21 -5.55
N SER A 224 2.32 -2.22 -5.79
CA SER A 224 1.50 -1.01 -5.66
C SER A 224 1.46 -0.50 -4.22
N HIS A 225 1.30 -1.42 -3.27
CA HIS A 225 1.13 -1.09 -1.87
C HIS A 225 2.48 -1.05 -1.15
N ALA A 226 3.19 -2.17 -1.06
CA ALA A 226 4.37 -2.27 -0.19
C ALA A 226 5.62 -1.55 -0.72
N LEU A 227 5.87 -1.56 -2.04
CA LEU A 227 7.05 -0.92 -2.63
C LEU A 227 6.80 0.51 -3.10
N SER A 228 5.57 0.83 -3.46
CA SER A 228 5.23 2.15 -3.98
C SER A 228 4.56 3.02 -2.91
N HIS A 229 3.37 2.63 -2.46
CA HIS A 229 2.60 3.42 -1.50
C HIS A 229 3.28 3.55 -0.13
N HIS A 230 3.73 2.45 0.49
CA HIS A 230 4.39 2.48 1.81
C HIS A 230 5.73 3.20 1.82
N LEU A 231 6.46 3.21 0.70
CA LEU A 231 7.80 3.82 0.66
C LEU A 231 7.75 5.30 0.28
N TYR A 232 6.74 5.69 -0.50
CA TYR A 232 6.61 7.04 -1.06
C TYR A 232 5.16 7.56 -0.98
N PRO A 233 4.47 7.43 0.17
CA PRO A 233 3.05 7.68 0.26
C PRO A 233 2.73 9.10 -0.16
N ASN A 234 1.68 9.23 -0.98
CA ASN A 234 1.15 10.51 -1.45
C ASN A 234 2.09 11.39 -2.28
N THR A 235 3.27 10.89 -2.66
CA THR A 235 4.15 11.54 -3.64
C THR A 235 3.72 11.18 -5.07
N LEU A 236 4.37 11.74 -6.10
CA LEU A 236 4.13 11.27 -7.47
C LEU A 236 4.59 9.82 -7.76
N MET A 237 5.42 9.23 -6.88
CA MET A 237 5.86 7.82 -6.98
C MET A 237 4.79 6.84 -6.48
N ASP A 238 3.73 7.32 -5.84
CA ASP A 238 2.66 6.49 -5.28
C ASP A 238 1.72 5.97 -6.39
N LEU A 239 1.81 4.66 -6.63
CA LEU A 239 1.00 3.94 -7.62
C LEU A 239 -0.45 3.85 -7.17
N GLU A 240 -0.73 3.89 -5.87
CA GLU A 240 -2.10 3.93 -5.35
C GLU A 240 -2.71 5.32 -5.51
N VAL A 241 -1.93 6.38 -5.75
CA VAL A 241 -2.48 7.67 -6.22
C VAL A 241 -2.68 7.67 -7.74
N SER A 242 -1.63 7.36 -8.50
CA SER A 242 -1.68 7.43 -9.97
C SER A 242 -2.56 6.35 -10.61
N GLY A 243 -2.75 5.21 -9.95
CA GLY A 243 -3.58 4.10 -10.44
C GLY A 243 -5.06 4.42 -10.54
N PHE A 244 -5.54 5.44 -9.81
CA PHE A 244 -6.91 5.92 -9.92
C PHE A 244 -7.08 7.06 -10.94
N GLU A 245 -5.99 7.67 -11.41
CA GLU A 245 -6.05 8.70 -12.45
C GLU A 245 -6.31 8.07 -13.83
N PRO A 246 -7.14 8.69 -14.70
CA PRO A 246 -7.78 10.01 -14.57
C PRO A 246 -9.22 9.97 -13.98
N LEU A 247 -9.60 8.90 -13.30
CA LEU A 247 -10.98 8.69 -12.81
C LEU A 247 -11.21 9.40 -11.47
N VAL A 248 -10.27 9.26 -10.54
CA VAL A 248 -10.24 9.96 -9.25
C VAL A 248 -8.89 10.65 -9.10
N TYR A 249 -8.89 11.87 -8.58
CA TYR A 249 -7.68 12.69 -8.42
C TYR A 249 -7.49 13.07 -6.97
N TRP A 250 -6.50 12.48 -6.29
CA TRP A 250 -6.19 12.85 -4.91
C TRP A 250 -5.10 13.90 -4.77
N ASN A 251 -4.27 14.12 -5.78
CA ASN A 251 -3.36 15.25 -5.76
C ASN A 251 -4.09 16.54 -6.15
N PRO A 252 -3.77 17.68 -5.50
CA PRO A 252 -4.31 18.97 -5.89
C PRO A 252 -3.85 19.33 -7.31
N THR A 253 -4.79 19.70 -8.16
CA THR A 253 -4.53 20.12 -9.55
C THR A 253 -5.39 21.33 -9.89
N ARG A 254 -4.79 22.35 -10.50
CA ARG A 254 -5.48 23.60 -10.85
C ARG A 254 -6.64 23.37 -11.79
N ASN A 255 -6.47 22.46 -12.75
CA ASN A 255 -7.38 22.24 -13.87
C ASN A 255 -8.05 20.87 -13.76
N LYS A 256 -8.81 20.65 -12.68
CA LYS A 256 -9.61 19.41 -12.54
C LYS A 256 -10.66 19.33 -13.66
N PRO A 257 -10.77 18.17 -14.33
CA PRO A 257 -11.87 17.95 -15.25
C PRO A 257 -13.21 17.88 -14.49
N LEU A 258 -14.32 18.20 -15.16
CA LEU A 258 -15.64 18.27 -14.53
C LEU A 258 -16.05 16.97 -13.82
N TRP A 259 -15.69 15.81 -14.36
CA TRP A 259 -16.01 14.52 -13.75
C TRP A 259 -15.29 14.26 -12.42
N ALA A 260 -14.16 14.93 -12.14
CA ALA A 260 -13.45 14.78 -10.87
C ALA A 260 -14.30 15.25 -9.68
N TYR A 261 -15.26 16.16 -9.89
CA TYR A 261 -16.23 16.59 -8.87
C TYR A 261 -17.30 15.53 -8.56
N PHE A 262 -17.40 14.48 -9.38
CA PHE A 262 -18.28 13.33 -9.18
C PHE A 262 -17.52 12.09 -8.69
N ALA A 263 -16.31 12.26 -8.15
CA ALA A 263 -15.46 11.16 -7.68
C ALA A 263 -16.21 10.15 -6.80
N ILE A 264 -17.02 10.61 -5.83
CA ILE A 264 -17.79 9.69 -4.97
C ILE A 264 -18.73 8.79 -5.76
N VAL A 265 -19.40 9.31 -6.79
CA VAL A 265 -20.31 8.54 -7.66
C VAL A 265 -19.51 7.57 -8.51
N ILE A 266 -18.39 8.02 -9.07
CA ILE A 266 -17.47 7.18 -9.85
C ILE A 266 -16.96 6.02 -9.00
N GLU A 267 -16.53 6.30 -7.77
CA GLU A 267 -16.06 5.29 -6.81
C GLU A 267 -17.17 4.27 -6.50
N GLN A 268 -18.40 4.71 -6.20
CA GLN A 268 -19.51 3.79 -5.92
C GLN A 268 -19.83 2.87 -7.11
N LEU A 269 -19.66 3.35 -8.34
CA LEU A 269 -19.89 2.57 -9.55
C LEU A 269 -18.73 1.64 -9.90
N LEU A 270 -17.49 2.05 -9.63
CA LEU A 270 -16.29 1.31 -10.03
C LEU A 270 -15.80 0.32 -8.98
N PHE A 271 -15.85 0.67 -7.70
CA PHE A 271 -15.32 -0.15 -6.61
C PHE A 271 -15.87 -1.58 -6.60
N PRO A 272 -17.14 -1.85 -6.96
CA PRO A 272 -17.63 -3.23 -7.07
C PRO A 272 -16.96 -4.05 -8.17
N PHE A 273 -16.22 -3.46 -9.11
CA PHE A 273 -15.64 -4.21 -10.23
C PHE A 273 -14.12 -4.28 -10.19
N MET A 274 -13.46 -3.55 -9.30
CA MET A 274 -12.00 -3.38 -9.31
C MET A 274 -11.21 -4.69 -9.16
N PHE A 275 -11.65 -5.64 -8.35
CA PHE A 275 -11.05 -6.99 -8.28
C PHE A 275 -11.01 -7.68 -9.65
N ILE A 276 -12.16 -7.74 -10.33
CA ILE A 276 -12.28 -8.35 -11.65
C ILE A 276 -11.51 -7.54 -12.70
N LEU A 277 -11.55 -6.20 -12.64
CA LEU A 277 -10.81 -5.32 -13.54
C LEU A 277 -9.29 -5.51 -13.41
N ASN A 278 -8.77 -5.65 -12.20
CA ASN A 278 -7.34 -5.93 -11.99
C ASN A 278 -6.94 -7.31 -12.51
N PHE A 279 -7.80 -8.32 -12.33
CA PHE A 279 -7.59 -9.63 -12.93
C PHE A 279 -7.56 -9.55 -14.47
N ILE A 280 -8.55 -8.90 -15.08
CA ILE A 280 -8.61 -8.72 -16.54
C ILE A 280 -7.39 -7.95 -17.04
N LYS A 281 -6.98 -6.87 -16.35
CA LYS A 281 -5.78 -6.10 -16.66
C LYS A 281 -4.53 -6.98 -16.61
N ARG A 282 -4.36 -7.79 -15.57
CA ARG A 282 -3.21 -8.69 -15.45
C ARG A 282 -3.21 -9.77 -16.53
N MET A 283 -4.36 -10.34 -16.85
CA MET A 283 -4.49 -11.36 -17.90
C MET A 283 -4.29 -10.79 -19.30
N SER A 284 -4.72 -9.56 -19.57
CA SER A 284 -4.51 -8.93 -20.88
C SER A 284 -3.03 -8.64 -21.14
N LEU A 285 -2.22 -8.39 -20.10
CA LEU A 285 -0.77 -8.19 -20.22
C LEU A 285 -0.03 -9.42 -20.79
N ILE A 286 -0.60 -10.63 -20.69
CA ILE A 286 -0.07 -11.83 -21.37
C ILE A 286 0.05 -11.61 -22.87
N PHE A 287 -0.90 -10.89 -23.46
CA PHE A 287 -0.97 -10.61 -24.89
C PHE A 287 -0.35 -9.26 -25.25
N LEU A 288 -0.37 -8.30 -24.31
CA LEU A 288 0.01 -6.91 -24.57
C LEU A 288 1.47 -6.59 -24.25
N ARG A 289 2.15 -7.40 -23.43
CA ARG A 289 3.56 -7.19 -23.08
C ARG A 289 4.39 -8.43 -23.41
N LYS A 290 5.47 -8.20 -24.16
CA LYS A 290 6.44 -9.24 -24.56
C LYS A 290 6.99 -9.96 -23.32
N ASP A 291 7.04 -11.29 -23.39
CA ASP A 291 7.54 -12.19 -22.34
C ASP A 291 6.79 -12.10 -21.00
N PHE A 292 5.62 -11.47 -20.94
CA PHE A 292 4.90 -11.28 -19.66
C PHE A 292 4.49 -12.60 -19.03
N TYR A 293 3.99 -13.54 -19.85
CA TYR A 293 3.60 -14.87 -19.39
C TYR A 293 4.75 -15.59 -18.68
N THR A 294 5.92 -15.66 -19.31
CA THR A 294 7.07 -16.39 -18.76
C THR A 294 7.70 -15.68 -17.57
N LYS A 295 7.70 -14.33 -17.55
CA LYS A 295 8.38 -13.55 -16.52
C LYS A 295 7.52 -13.24 -15.30
N HIS A 296 6.20 -13.08 -15.44
CA HIS A 296 5.37 -12.51 -14.39
C HIS A 296 4.17 -13.35 -13.96
N ILE A 297 3.67 -14.26 -14.81
CA ILE A 297 2.60 -15.18 -14.39
C ILE A 297 3.18 -16.26 -13.47
N ARG A 298 2.45 -16.58 -12.40
CA ARG A 298 2.82 -17.56 -11.37
C ARG A 298 1.62 -18.43 -11.04
N TRP A 299 1.87 -19.59 -10.42
CA TRP A 299 0.81 -20.55 -10.05
C TRP A 299 -0.27 -19.92 -9.16
N HIS A 300 0.11 -18.96 -8.31
CA HIS A 300 -0.81 -18.29 -7.40
C HIS A 300 -1.82 -17.37 -8.12
N ASP A 301 -1.58 -16.99 -9.38
CA ASP A 301 -2.55 -16.23 -10.17
C ASP A 301 -3.85 -17.02 -10.44
N GLY A 302 -3.82 -18.35 -10.29
CA GLY A 302 -5.00 -19.21 -10.39
C GLY A 302 -5.83 -19.34 -9.11
N ILE A 303 -5.34 -18.86 -7.95
CA ILE A 303 -5.98 -19.09 -6.63
C ILE A 303 -7.41 -18.54 -6.57
N GLY A 304 -7.68 -17.39 -7.21
CA GLY A 304 -9.02 -16.79 -7.24
C GLY A 304 -10.08 -17.70 -7.86
N LEU A 305 -9.68 -18.64 -8.71
CA LEU A 305 -10.56 -19.62 -9.34
C LEU A 305 -10.85 -20.83 -8.44
N LEU A 306 -10.20 -20.95 -7.28
CA LEU A 306 -10.47 -22.04 -6.33
C LEU A 306 -11.74 -21.83 -5.52
N LEU A 307 -12.15 -20.58 -5.27
CA LEU A 307 -13.39 -20.29 -4.54
C LEU A 307 -14.65 -20.84 -5.25
N PRO A 308 -14.88 -20.64 -6.57
CA PRO A 308 -16.03 -21.22 -7.25
C PRO A 308 -15.93 -22.75 -7.36
N VAL A 309 -14.72 -23.32 -7.49
CA VAL A 309 -14.51 -24.77 -7.43
C VAL A 309 -14.94 -25.33 -6.07
N TRP A 310 -14.52 -24.69 -4.97
CA TRP A 310 -14.96 -25.03 -3.63
C TRP A 310 -16.48 -24.94 -3.49
N MET A 311 -17.08 -23.81 -3.91
CA MET A 311 -18.53 -23.61 -3.84
C MET A 311 -19.28 -24.73 -4.57
N TYR A 312 -18.85 -25.09 -5.78
CA TYR A 312 -19.44 -26.19 -6.56
C TYR A 312 -19.36 -27.54 -5.84
N LEU A 313 -18.18 -27.91 -5.36
CA LEU A 313 -17.96 -29.20 -4.70
C LEU A 313 -18.68 -29.31 -3.35
N ALA A 314 -18.66 -28.24 -2.54
CA ALA A 314 -19.23 -28.24 -1.21
C ALA A 314 -20.76 -28.10 -1.21
N SER A 315 -21.33 -27.38 -2.18
CA SER A 315 -22.77 -27.16 -2.25
C SER A 315 -23.51 -28.19 -3.10
N GLY A 316 -22.84 -28.85 -4.05
CA GLY A 316 -23.47 -29.72 -5.04
C GLY A 316 -24.40 -28.99 -6.03
N SER A 317 -24.30 -27.66 -6.10
CA SER A 317 -25.17 -26.81 -6.93
C SER A 317 -24.71 -26.82 -8.39
N ASN A 318 -25.61 -26.43 -9.30
CA ASN A 318 -25.24 -26.29 -10.71
C ASN A 318 -24.24 -25.14 -10.94
N LEU A 319 -23.47 -25.25 -12.03
CA LEU A 319 -22.40 -24.30 -12.37
C LEU A 319 -22.91 -22.86 -12.50
N GLN A 320 -24.10 -22.65 -13.09
CA GLN A 320 -24.65 -21.30 -13.28
C GLN A 320 -24.86 -20.59 -11.93
N THR A 321 -25.43 -21.29 -10.95
CA THR A 321 -25.66 -20.75 -9.60
C THR A 321 -24.35 -20.37 -8.92
N VAL A 322 -23.35 -21.25 -9.01
CA VAL A 322 -22.02 -21.03 -8.45
C VAL A 322 -21.36 -19.81 -9.07
N MET A 323 -21.34 -19.72 -10.41
CA MET A 323 -20.69 -18.62 -11.11
C MET A 323 -21.36 -17.27 -10.81
N VAL A 324 -22.70 -17.22 -10.78
CA VAL A 324 -23.43 -16.00 -10.44
C VAL A 324 -23.11 -15.55 -9.01
N ASN A 325 -23.20 -16.45 -8.03
CA ASN A 325 -22.90 -16.11 -6.64
C ASN A 325 -21.44 -15.69 -6.45
N TRP A 326 -20.50 -16.40 -7.09
CA TRP A 326 -19.07 -16.09 -6.99
C TRP A 326 -18.73 -14.70 -7.56
N ILE A 327 -19.32 -14.33 -8.70
CA ILE A 327 -19.15 -13.00 -9.29
C ILE A 327 -19.68 -11.94 -8.33
N TRP A 328 -20.89 -12.12 -7.78
CA TRP A 328 -21.47 -11.18 -6.83
C TRP A 328 -20.65 -11.07 -5.54
N ILE A 329 -20.11 -12.18 -5.03
CA ILE A 329 -19.24 -12.21 -3.84
C ILE A 329 -17.98 -11.39 -4.10
N ASN A 330 -17.34 -11.56 -5.27
CA ASN A 330 -16.19 -10.75 -5.66
C ASN A 330 -16.58 -9.29 -5.81
N CYS A 331 -17.74 -8.98 -6.39
CA CYS A 331 -18.16 -7.61 -6.58
C CYS A 331 -18.37 -6.88 -5.24
N THR A 332 -19.07 -7.52 -4.30
CA THR A 332 -19.31 -6.92 -2.99
C THR A 332 -18.06 -6.92 -2.13
N GLY A 333 -17.22 -7.97 -2.19
CA GLY A 333 -15.92 -7.99 -1.53
C GLY A 333 -14.99 -6.88 -2.05
N SER A 334 -14.98 -6.65 -3.36
CA SER A 334 -14.26 -5.54 -4.00
C SER A 334 -14.76 -4.20 -3.50
N TYR A 335 -16.08 -3.99 -3.49
CA TYR A 335 -16.66 -2.77 -2.95
C TYR A 335 -16.22 -2.50 -1.50
N ILE A 336 -16.30 -3.51 -0.62
CA ILE A 336 -15.87 -3.39 0.77
C ILE A 336 -14.39 -3.05 0.88
N PHE A 337 -13.51 -3.78 0.17
CA PHE A 337 -12.07 -3.54 0.19
C PHE A 337 -11.73 -2.11 -0.24
N TYR A 338 -12.24 -1.68 -1.40
CA TYR A 338 -11.89 -0.36 -1.96
C TYR A 338 -12.52 0.78 -1.18
N THR A 339 -13.74 0.62 -0.65
CA THR A 339 -14.33 1.63 0.25
C THR A 339 -13.51 1.78 1.52
N ILE A 340 -13.04 0.69 2.13
CA ILE A 340 -12.18 0.78 3.32
C ILE A 340 -10.82 1.38 2.96
N GLY A 341 -10.16 0.86 1.92
CA GLY A 341 -8.83 1.30 1.48
C GLY A 341 -8.76 2.76 1.09
N ALA A 342 -9.70 3.25 0.27
CA ALA A 342 -9.76 4.66 -0.13
C ALA A 342 -9.98 5.62 1.07
N ASN A 343 -10.49 5.09 2.19
CA ASN A 343 -10.75 5.85 3.41
C ASN A 343 -9.84 5.42 4.58
N ALA A 344 -8.77 4.68 4.29
CA ALA A 344 -7.81 4.16 5.27
C ALA A 344 -6.73 5.20 5.62
N ALA A 345 -7.15 6.38 6.09
CA ALA A 345 -6.27 7.39 6.68
C ALA A 345 -5.13 7.96 5.79
N HIS A 346 -5.25 7.89 4.46
CA HIS A 346 -4.32 8.52 3.50
C HIS A 346 -4.86 9.74 2.77
N HIS A 347 -6.18 9.89 2.66
CA HIS A 347 -6.80 10.89 1.79
C HIS A 347 -7.61 11.88 2.63
N HIS A 348 -6.98 13.02 2.95
CA HIS A 348 -7.60 14.11 3.68
C HIS A 348 -6.88 15.43 3.35
N PRO A 349 -7.55 16.60 3.31
CA PRO A 349 -6.91 17.89 3.02
C PRO A 349 -5.81 18.34 3.99
N GLN A 350 -5.65 17.64 5.12
CA GLN A 350 -4.62 17.90 6.13
C GLN A 350 -3.47 16.90 6.06
N ILE A 351 -3.61 15.83 5.27
CA ILE A 351 -2.58 14.85 4.98
C ILE A 351 -1.78 15.35 3.78
N PHE A 352 -0.45 15.20 3.84
CA PHE A 352 0.43 15.56 2.75
C PHE A 352 -0.01 14.94 1.42
N LYS A 353 -0.05 15.75 0.36
CA LYS A 353 -0.16 15.33 -1.04
C LYS A 353 0.88 16.06 -1.89
N ASP A 354 1.43 15.39 -2.89
CA ASP A 354 2.33 16.04 -3.85
C ASP A 354 1.60 17.25 -4.47
N GLY A 355 2.25 18.41 -4.40
CA GLY A 355 1.65 19.72 -4.61
C GLY A 355 1.78 20.59 -3.36
N ASP A 356 1.52 20.04 -2.17
CA ASP A 356 1.58 20.77 -0.90
C ASP A 356 2.99 21.28 -0.60
N GLU A 357 3.07 22.44 0.07
CA GLU A 357 4.35 23.04 0.46
C GLU A 357 5.00 22.24 1.60
N VAL A 358 6.31 21.98 1.46
CA VAL A 358 7.10 21.18 2.40
C VAL A 358 8.07 22.05 3.17
N ASN A 359 8.27 21.73 4.46
CA ASN A 359 9.20 22.46 5.32
C ASN A 359 10.67 22.18 4.98
N ASP A 360 10.94 20.96 4.50
CA ASP A 360 12.25 20.47 4.12
C ASP A 360 12.12 19.74 2.78
N LEU A 361 13.05 20.00 1.87
CA LEU A 361 13.12 19.29 0.58
C LEU A 361 13.71 17.90 0.76
N THR A 362 14.46 17.65 1.84
CA THR A 362 15.10 16.37 2.15
C THR A 362 14.69 15.81 3.52
N PRO A 363 13.39 15.56 3.75
CA PRO A 363 12.90 15.19 5.08
C PRO A 363 13.43 13.83 5.54
N ASP A 364 13.41 13.60 6.85
CA ASP A 364 13.53 12.25 7.41
C ASP A 364 12.35 11.40 6.92
N TRP A 365 12.62 10.18 6.47
CA TRP A 365 11.59 9.29 5.92
C TRP A 365 10.42 9.08 6.90
N GLY A 366 10.71 8.80 8.18
CA GLY A 366 9.66 8.54 9.15
C GLY A 366 8.86 9.79 9.52
N MET A 367 9.44 10.98 9.41
CA MET A 367 8.69 12.23 9.55
C MET A 367 7.73 12.44 8.37
N HIS A 368 8.14 12.08 7.15
CA HIS A 368 7.25 12.13 5.99
C HIS A 368 6.09 11.16 6.10
N GLU A 369 6.33 9.92 6.53
CA GLU A 369 5.26 8.94 6.79
C GLU A 369 4.17 9.53 7.67
N LEU A 370 4.55 10.22 8.76
CA LEU A 370 3.60 10.84 9.69
C LEU A 370 2.87 12.08 9.14
N GLU A 371 3.42 12.74 8.12
CA GLU A 371 2.68 13.78 7.38
C GLU A 371 1.70 13.18 6.37
N ALA A 372 2.01 12.00 5.83
CA ALA A 372 1.28 11.32 4.77
C ALA A 372 0.19 10.36 5.26
N VAL A 373 0.10 10.11 6.57
CA VAL A 373 -0.95 9.26 7.15
C VAL A 373 -1.54 9.84 8.43
N MET A 374 -2.63 9.23 8.91
CA MET A 374 -3.19 9.46 10.25
C MET A 374 -3.54 8.12 10.91
N ASP A 375 -3.79 8.15 12.21
CA ASP A 375 -4.32 7.00 12.95
C ASP A 375 -5.80 7.18 13.32
N ARG A 376 -6.47 6.07 13.65
CA ARG A 376 -7.88 6.03 14.05
C ARG A 376 -8.02 5.33 15.40
N HIS A 377 -8.36 6.08 16.43
CA HIS A 377 -8.45 5.54 17.80
C HIS A 377 -9.52 4.43 17.90
N GLU A 378 -10.68 4.61 17.25
CA GLU A 378 -11.75 3.62 17.27
C GLU A 378 -11.39 2.30 16.55
N VAL A 379 -10.50 2.35 15.56
CA VAL A 379 -9.99 1.17 14.85
C VAL A 379 -8.95 0.48 15.73
N ASN A 380 -8.01 1.25 16.28
CA ASN A 380 -6.87 0.75 17.06
C ASN A 380 -7.28 0.15 18.42
N SER A 381 -8.54 0.31 18.84
CA SER A 381 -9.08 -0.24 20.09
C SER A 381 -9.35 -1.76 20.08
N SER A 382 -9.19 -2.43 18.93
CA SER A 382 -9.46 -3.87 18.80
C SER A 382 -8.61 -4.51 17.71
N SER A 383 -7.91 -5.60 18.03
CA SER A 383 -7.08 -6.33 17.05
C SER A 383 -7.89 -6.84 15.85
N PHE A 384 -9.18 -7.18 16.04
CA PHE A 384 -10.06 -7.53 14.93
C PHE A 384 -10.26 -6.34 13.99
N ARG A 385 -10.66 -5.18 14.51
CA ARG A 385 -10.86 -3.96 13.70
C ARG A 385 -9.57 -3.51 13.03
N VAL A 386 -8.45 -3.61 13.72
CA VAL A 386 -7.12 -3.31 13.16
C VAL A 386 -6.87 -4.13 11.90
N LEU A 387 -7.09 -5.45 11.95
CA LEU A 387 -6.86 -6.32 10.80
C LEU A 387 -7.82 -6.06 9.63
N ILE A 388 -9.08 -5.70 9.90
CA ILE A 388 -10.09 -5.54 8.84
C ILE A 388 -10.24 -4.10 8.34
N MET A 389 -9.53 -3.12 8.92
CA MET A 389 -9.65 -1.69 8.59
C MET A 389 -8.30 -0.98 8.38
N PHE A 390 -7.17 -1.69 8.20
CA PHE A 390 -5.82 -1.10 8.13
C PHE A 390 -5.47 -0.24 9.37
N GLY A 391 -5.65 -0.82 10.56
CA GLY A 391 -5.32 -0.15 11.83
C GLY A 391 -3.83 -0.06 12.12
N HIS A 392 -3.48 0.55 13.25
CA HIS A 392 -2.10 0.90 13.63
C HIS A 392 -1.33 1.55 12.49
N HIS A 393 -2.00 2.43 11.78
CA HIS A 393 -1.69 2.78 10.41
C HIS A 393 -0.33 3.48 10.29
N ALA A 394 -0.06 4.45 11.17
CA ALA A 394 1.25 5.12 11.25
C ALA A 394 2.40 4.16 11.60
N LEU A 395 2.21 3.31 12.60
CA LEU A 395 3.23 2.33 12.99
C LEU A 395 3.43 1.24 11.93
N HIS A 396 2.37 0.87 11.23
CA HIS A 396 2.39 -0.09 10.14
C HIS A 396 3.17 0.46 8.95
N HIS A 397 3.00 1.74 8.60
CA HIS A 397 3.84 2.43 7.62
C HIS A 397 5.32 2.41 8.00
N LEU A 398 5.63 2.71 9.27
CA LEU A 398 7.01 2.76 9.74
C LEU A 398 7.68 1.38 9.88
N PHE A 399 6.91 0.35 10.22
CA PHE A 399 7.40 -1.01 10.49
C PHE A 399 6.50 -2.10 9.86
N PRO A 400 6.33 -2.10 8.53
CA PRO A 400 5.31 -2.91 7.87
C PRO A 400 5.54 -4.42 7.98
N ALA A 401 6.77 -4.85 8.22
CA ALA A 401 7.12 -6.25 8.39
C ALA A 401 6.72 -6.82 9.77
N LEU A 402 6.31 -5.98 10.73
CA LEU A 402 5.82 -6.42 12.03
C LEU A 402 4.32 -6.75 11.94
N ASP A 403 3.92 -7.78 12.66
CA ASP A 403 2.49 -8.11 12.78
C ASP A 403 1.74 -7.02 13.54
N HIS A 404 0.49 -6.73 13.17
CA HIS A 404 -0.33 -5.76 13.90
C HIS A 404 -0.45 -6.05 15.40
N ALA A 405 -0.44 -7.31 15.84
CA ALA A 405 -0.43 -7.67 17.27
C ALA A 405 0.86 -7.22 18.00
N VAL A 406 1.95 -7.02 17.27
CA VAL A 406 3.21 -6.50 17.80
C VAL A 406 3.17 -4.97 17.83
N LEU A 407 2.63 -4.33 16.78
CA LEU A 407 2.58 -2.87 16.67
C LEU A 407 1.85 -2.20 17.83
N GLU A 408 0.79 -2.83 18.35
CA GLU A 408 0.03 -2.36 19.52
C GLU A 408 0.92 -2.01 20.72
N HIS A 409 2.00 -2.79 20.93
CA HIS A 409 2.90 -2.62 22.07
C HIS A 409 3.97 -1.53 21.87
N LEU A 410 4.07 -0.95 20.67
CA LEU A 410 5.09 0.05 20.33
C LEU A 410 4.63 1.49 20.54
N TYR A 411 3.34 1.74 20.78
CA TYR A 411 2.82 3.10 20.99
C TYR A 411 3.53 3.89 22.09
N PRO A 412 3.84 3.34 23.28
CA PRO A 412 4.47 4.12 24.33
C PRO A 412 5.80 4.74 23.89
N VAL A 413 6.65 3.94 23.24
CA VAL A 413 7.97 4.40 22.78
C VAL A 413 7.86 5.28 21.53
N PHE A 414 6.91 4.96 20.65
CA PHE A 414 6.61 5.75 19.46
C PHE A 414 6.13 7.16 19.81
N LEU A 415 5.16 7.29 20.71
CA LEU A 415 4.61 8.59 21.12
C LEU A 415 5.65 9.46 21.82
N GLN A 416 6.48 8.88 22.69
CA GLN A 416 7.61 9.59 23.30
C GLN A 416 8.58 10.12 22.23
N HIS A 417 8.81 9.34 21.18
CA HIS A 417 9.69 9.72 20.09
C HIS A 417 9.08 10.80 19.18
N CYS A 418 7.78 10.72 18.92
CA CYS A 418 7.02 11.77 18.23
C CYS A 418 7.13 13.11 18.97
N GLU A 419 6.98 13.12 20.30
CA GLU A 419 7.15 14.33 21.11
C GLU A 419 8.58 14.88 21.01
N LYS A 420 9.60 14.01 21.13
CA LYS A 420 11.03 14.42 21.03
C LYS A 420 11.35 15.13 19.72
N PHE A 421 10.81 14.65 18.60
CA PHE A 421 11.08 15.19 17.27
C PHE A 421 10.01 16.17 16.77
N LYS A 422 8.97 16.43 17.57
CA LYS A 422 7.80 17.23 17.19
C LYS A 422 7.16 16.72 15.90
N ALA A 423 7.00 15.40 15.82
CA ALA A 423 6.42 14.74 14.66
C ALA A 423 4.91 14.94 14.60
N ASN A 424 4.35 15.15 13.42
CA ASN A 424 2.93 15.47 13.23
C ASN A 424 2.02 14.23 13.29
N PHE A 425 2.17 13.40 14.32
CA PHE A 425 1.26 12.29 14.56
C PHE A 425 -0.10 12.79 15.03
N ARG A 426 -1.19 12.19 14.54
CA ARG A 426 -2.56 12.62 14.90
C ARG A 426 -3.58 11.51 14.71
N TYR A 427 -4.61 11.57 15.54
CA TYR A 427 -5.81 10.75 15.40
C TYR A 427 -6.90 11.52 14.66
N MET A 428 -7.69 10.80 13.88
CA MET A 428 -8.90 11.30 13.25
C MET A 428 -9.98 10.23 13.24
N SER A 429 -11.25 10.62 13.32
CA SER A 429 -12.34 9.66 13.22
C SER A 429 -12.54 9.15 11.79
N GLN A 430 -13.10 7.96 11.65
CA GLN A 430 -13.40 7.34 10.37
C GLN A 430 -14.38 8.18 9.53
N VAL A 431 -15.32 8.88 10.20
CA VAL A 431 -16.28 9.76 9.53
C VAL A 431 -15.58 11.01 8.98
N GLU A 432 -14.68 11.60 9.75
CA GLU A 432 -13.89 12.75 9.28
C GLU A 432 -12.98 12.36 8.11
N LEU A 433 -12.36 11.18 8.15
CA LEU A 433 -11.56 10.67 7.05
C LEU A 433 -12.40 10.43 5.80
N PHE A 434 -13.60 9.87 5.92
CA PHE A 434 -14.51 9.69 4.80
C PHE A 434 -14.90 11.03 4.15
N ILE A 435 -15.31 12.01 4.96
CA ILE A 435 -15.63 13.36 4.47
C ILE A 435 -14.39 14.04 3.87
N GLY A 436 -13.23 13.83 4.50
CA GLY A 436 -11.95 14.35 4.05
C GLY A 436 -11.53 13.81 2.71
N GLN A 437 -11.68 12.51 2.47
CA GLN A 437 -11.38 11.86 1.21
C GLN A 437 -12.17 12.52 0.06
N ILE A 438 -13.46 12.78 0.27
CA ILE A 438 -14.33 13.43 -0.72
C ILE A 438 -13.89 14.88 -0.95
N LYS A 439 -13.56 15.62 0.12
CA LYS A 439 -13.02 16.98 -0.01
C LYS A 439 -11.68 17.01 -0.74
N GLN A 440 -10.86 15.98 -0.53
CA GLN A 440 -9.55 15.85 -1.16
C GLN A 440 -9.68 15.61 -2.66
N SER A 441 -10.62 14.79 -3.10
CA SER A 441 -10.80 14.49 -4.53
C SER A 441 -11.13 15.74 -5.37
N VAL A 442 -11.73 16.76 -4.76
CA VAL A 442 -12.09 18.04 -5.39
C VAL A 442 -11.13 19.21 -5.07
N LYS A 443 -10.09 18.99 -4.27
CA LYS A 443 -9.11 20.03 -3.89
C LYS A 443 -8.30 20.48 -5.10
N THR A 444 -8.31 21.78 -5.43
CA THR A 444 -7.62 22.33 -6.62
C THR A 444 -6.34 23.09 -6.32
N LYS A 445 -6.06 23.40 -5.06
CA LYS A 445 -4.88 24.15 -4.64
C LYS A 445 -4.06 23.32 -3.66
N PRO A 446 -2.73 23.36 -3.75
CA PRO A 446 -1.83 22.93 -2.67
C PRO A 446 -2.19 23.54 -1.32
N THR A 447 -1.92 22.80 -0.24
CA THR A 447 -1.86 23.34 1.12
C THR A 447 -0.52 24.00 1.35
N LEU A 448 -0.55 25.21 1.89
CA LEU A 448 0.65 25.98 2.24
C LEU A 448 1.10 25.69 3.66
N LEU A 449 2.37 25.98 3.97
CA LEU A 449 2.91 25.79 5.32
C LEU A 449 2.14 26.61 6.37
N SER A 450 1.69 27.82 6.00
CA SER A 450 0.89 28.68 6.88
C SER A 450 -0.49 28.10 7.23
N GLU A 451 -0.95 27.08 6.51
CA GLU A 451 -2.25 26.45 6.69
C GLU A 451 -2.16 25.10 7.42
N LYS A 452 -0.95 24.57 7.61
CA LYS A 452 -0.74 23.29 8.29
C LYS A 452 -1.05 23.40 9.78
N LYS A 453 -1.87 22.47 10.27
CA LYS A 453 -2.11 22.26 11.71
C LYS A 453 -1.10 21.23 12.22
N CYS A 454 -0.29 21.62 13.20
CA CYS A 454 0.64 20.72 13.90
C CYS A 454 -0.02 20.17 15.17
N ALA A 455 0.21 18.89 15.47
CA ALA A 455 -0.38 18.19 16.61
C ALA A 455 0.56 18.00 17.82
N PHE A 456 1.88 18.20 17.66
CA PHE A 456 2.91 18.09 18.71
C PHE A 456 3.95 19.21 18.65
#